data_AF-A0A3C0KS80-F1
#
_entry.id   AF-A0A3C0KS80-F1
#
_cell.length_a   1.000
_cell.length_b   1.000
_cell.length_c   1.000
_cell.angle_alpha   90.00
_cell.angle_beta   90.00
_cell.angle_gamma   90.00
#
_symmetry.space_group_name_H-M   'P 1'
#
loop_
_entity.id
_entity.type
_entity.pdbx_description
1 polymer ?
#
loop_
_entity_poly.entity_id
_entity_poly.type
_entity_poly.pdbx_seq_one_letter_code
_entity_poly.pdbx_strand_id
1 'polypeptide(L)'
;MAEIKSTLDLIMEKTKNLTLTEEEKKAIHTKEVKSRVRGWFQRYGDGSLTIRDLKEYMEKERATFPEAEPLLREECLAHVDPEADNQKIFQMMDEVLGIDYAPFQLLVDDFNNETLRHRTEEARNALDILHVQGISGTSVTPNLNLSPAWKAFLDNARGQFQSKLYLVR
;
A
#
# COMPACT_ATOMS: atom_id res chain seq x y z
N MET A 1 -50.32 39.63 0.22
CA MET A 1 -50.33 38.30 0.89
C MET A 1 -49.07 37.60 0.45
N ALA A 2 -48.12 37.37 1.38
CA ALA A 2 -46.86 36.71 1.05
C ALA A 2 -47.06 35.20 1.12
N GLU A 3 -47.09 34.52 -0.02
CA GLU A 3 -47.12 33.06 -0.08
C GLU A 3 -45.75 32.53 0.35
N ILE A 4 -45.68 31.93 1.53
CA ILE A 4 -44.48 31.25 2.00
C ILE A 4 -44.38 29.94 1.19
N LYS A 5 -43.46 29.90 0.22
CA LYS A 5 -43.13 28.67 -0.51
C LYS A 5 -42.75 27.57 0.49
N SER A 6 -43.24 26.36 0.25
CA SER A 6 -42.90 25.18 1.04
C SER A 6 -41.38 24.94 0.99
N THR A 7 -40.78 24.56 2.11
CA THR A 7 -39.36 24.17 2.20
C THR A 7 -39.01 23.11 1.15
N LEU A 8 -39.95 22.24 0.82
CA LEU A 8 -39.79 21.17 -0.17
C LEU A 8 -39.77 21.72 -1.61
N ASP A 9 -40.61 22.71 -1.93
CA ASP A 9 -40.58 23.40 -3.23
C ASP A 9 -39.26 24.16 -3.41
N LEU A 10 -38.75 24.77 -2.34
CA LEU A 10 -37.50 25.51 -2.35
C LEU A 10 -36.29 24.59 -2.54
N ILE A 11 -36.35 23.37 -2.00
CA ILE A 11 -35.35 22.32 -2.24
C ILE A 11 -35.44 21.82 -3.68
N MET A 12 -36.64 21.52 -4.18
CA MET A 12 -36.85 21.05 -5.55
C MET A 12 -36.47 22.09 -6.62
N GLU A 13 -36.68 23.38 -6.35
CA GLU A 13 -36.27 24.49 -7.21
C GLU A 13 -34.74 24.66 -7.22
N LYS A 14 -34.07 24.42 -6.09
CA LYS A 14 -32.60 24.41 -5.99
C LYS A 14 -31.95 23.17 -6.60
N THR A 15 -32.62 22.02 -6.60
CA THR A 15 -32.09 20.77 -7.18
C THR A 15 -32.48 20.55 -8.65
N LYS A 16 -33.42 21.34 -9.19
CA LYS A 16 -33.88 21.23 -10.59
C LYS A 16 -32.79 21.39 -11.65
N ASN A 17 -31.72 22.12 -11.31
CA ASN A 17 -30.55 22.35 -12.17
C ASN A 17 -29.30 21.58 -11.71
N LEU A 18 -29.41 20.73 -10.68
CA LEU A 18 -28.36 19.80 -10.25
C LEU A 18 -28.50 18.48 -11.02
N THR A 19 -28.51 18.56 -12.34
CA THR A 19 -28.24 17.38 -13.16
C THR A 19 -26.74 17.16 -13.17
N LEU A 20 -26.28 16.16 -12.42
CA LEU A 20 -24.88 15.76 -12.43
C LEU A 20 -24.41 15.62 -13.88
N THR A 21 -23.32 16.29 -14.22
CA THR A 21 -22.72 16.10 -15.55
C THR A 21 -22.24 14.65 -15.69
N GLU A 22 -22.05 14.18 -16.91
CA GLU A 22 -21.55 12.81 -17.13
C GLU A 22 -20.16 12.61 -16.52
N GLU A 23 -19.35 13.68 -16.44
CA GLU A 23 -18.07 13.70 -15.76
C GLU A 23 -18.24 13.54 -14.24
N GLU A 24 -19.19 14.26 -13.62
CA GLU A 24 -19.47 14.15 -12.19
C GLU A 24 -20.01 12.76 -11.82
N LYS A 25 -20.89 12.19 -12.66
CA LYS A 25 -21.39 10.82 -12.47
C LYS A 25 -20.27 9.80 -12.54
N LYS A 26 -19.38 9.90 -13.55
CA LYS A 26 -18.22 9.03 -13.67
C LYS A 26 -17.26 9.16 -12.50
N ALA A 27 -17.02 10.38 -12.02
CA ALA A 27 -16.17 10.63 -10.85
C ALA A 27 -16.75 10.02 -9.56
N ILE A 28 -18.05 10.17 -9.34
CA ILE A 28 -18.76 9.54 -8.21
C ILE A 28 -18.66 8.03 -8.31
N HIS A 29 -18.97 7.45 -9.47
CA HIS A 29 -18.92 6.00 -9.67
C HIS A 29 -17.51 5.44 -9.45
N THR A 30 -16.48 6.09 -10.02
CA THR A 30 -15.08 5.71 -9.81
C THR A 30 -14.71 5.73 -8.33
N LYS A 31 -15.17 6.74 -7.58
CA LYS A 31 -14.92 6.86 -6.14
C LYS A 31 -15.61 5.74 -5.35
N GLU A 32 -16.83 5.37 -5.73
CA GLU A 32 -17.57 4.25 -5.12
C GLU A 32 -16.88 2.91 -5.37
N VAL A 33 -16.46 2.65 -6.61
CA VAL A 33 -15.73 1.43 -6.97
C VAL A 33 -14.40 1.38 -6.22
N LYS A 34 -13.64 2.49 -6.18
CA LYS A 34 -12.38 2.56 -5.42
C LYS A 34 -12.59 2.24 -3.94
N SER A 35 -13.62 2.81 -3.32
CA SER A 35 -13.96 2.53 -1.91
C SER A 35 -14.28 1.05 -1.69
N ARG A 36 -15.00 0.44 -2.62
CA ARG A 36 -15.36 -0.99 -2.58
C ARG A 36 -14.14 -1.89 -2.72
N VAL A 37 -13.29 -1.62 -3.71
CA VAL A 37 -12.02 -2.32 -3.95
C VAL A 37 -11.13 -2.26 -2.71
N ARG A 38 -10.96 -1.08 -2.12
CA ARG A 38 -10.21 -0.91 -0.86
C ARG A 38 -10.80 -1.72 0.29
N GLY A 39 -12.13 -1.75 0.41
CA GLY A 39 -12.81 -2.57 1.40
C GLY A 39 -12.55 -4.06 1.22
N TRP A 40 -12.54 -4.55 -0.02
CA TRP A 40 -12.20 -5.96 -0.30
C TRP A 40 -10.73 -6.26 -0.03
N PHE A 41 -9.82 -5.37 -0.42
CA PHE A 41 -8.40 -5.48 -0.12
C PHE A 41 -8.15 -5.66 1.39
N GLN A 42 -8.74 -4.79 2.21
CA GLN A 42 -8.61 -4.84 3.67
C GLN A 42 -9.20 -6.13 4.25
N ARG A 43 -10.40 -6.52 3.83
CA ARG A 43 -11.06 -7.73 4.32
C ARG A 43 -10.35 -9.03 3.93
N TYR A 44 -9.64 -9.04 2.80
CA TYR A 44 -8.79 -10.16 2.47
C TYR A 44 -7.50 -10.14 3.33
N GLY A 45 -6.92 -8.96 3.51
CA GLY A 45 -5.77 -8.74 4.41
C GLY A 45 -6.04 -9.20 5.84
N ASP A 46 -7.23 -8.91 6.40
CA ASP A 46 -7.64 -9.32 7.74
C ASP A 46 -8.15 -10.77 7.84
N GLY A 47 -8.42 -11.43 6.70
CA GLY A 47 -8.88 -12.82 6.64
C GLY A 47 -10.40 -13.01 6.72
N SER A 48 -11.19 -11.93 6.75
CA SER A 48 -12.66 -11.97 6.70
C SER A 48 -13.24 -12.17 5.29
N LEU A 49 -12.38 -12.18 4.26
CA LEU A 49 -12.69 -12.49 2.88
C LEU A 49 -11.66 -13.49 2.33
N THR A 50 -12.11 -14.55 1.65
CA THR A 50 -11.19 -15.51 1.04
C THR A 50 -10.68 -15.01 -0.33
N ILE A 51 -9.55 -15.56 -0.80
CA ILE A 51 -9.01 -15.21 -2.13
C ILE A 51 -10.01 -15.54 -3.26
N ARG A 52 -10.76 -16.63 -3.10
CA ARG A 52 -11.79 -17.04 -4.06
C ARG A 52 -12.93 -16.04 -4.13
N ASP A 53 -13.40 -15.57 -2.97
CA ASP A 53 -14.49 -14.59 -2.91
C ASP A 53 -14.03 -13.25 -3.50
N LEU A 54 -12.81 -12.81 -3.17
CA LEU A 54 -12.21 -11.61 -3.74
C LEU A 54 -12.12 -11.71 -5.27
N LYS A 55 -11.65 -12.85 -5.78
CA LYS A 55 -11.60 -13.11 -7.22
C LYS A 55 -12.99 -12.95 -7.83
N GLU A 56 -13.99 -13.66 -7.34
CA GLU A 56 -15.37 -13.58 -7.86
C GLU A 56 -15.93 -12.15 -7.84
N TYR A 57 -15.68 -11.39 -6.77
CA TYR A 57 -16.12 -10.00 -6.67
C TYR A 57 -15.45 -9.11 -7.72
N MET A 58 -14.14 -9.28 -7.90
CA MET A 58 -13.39 -8.55 -8.92
C MET A 58 -13.81 -8.93 -10.34
N GLU A 59 -14.14 -10.20 -10.61
CA GLU A 59 -14.62 -10.62 -11.94
C GLU A 59 -15.95 -9.96 -12.30
N LYS A 60 -16.87 -9.85 -11.32
CA LYS A 60 -18.15 -9.16 -11.51
C LYS A 60 -17.97 -7.65 -11.66
N GLU A 61 -17.09 -7.05 -10.87
CA GLU A 61 -16.84 -5.60 -10.94
C GLU A 61 -16.20 -5.21 -12.27
N ARG A 62 -15.13 -5.92 -12.70
CA ARG A 62 -14.43 -5.61 -13.96
C ARG A 62 -15.28 -5.80 -15.21
N ALA A 63 -16.31 -6.65 -15.14
CA ALA A 63 -17.28 -6.82 -16.23
C ALA A 63 -18.14 -5.56 -16.45
N THR A 64 -18.32 -4.75 -15.41
CA THR A 64 -19.10 -3.50 -15.46
C THR A 64 -18.21 -2.26 -15.50
N PHE A 65 -17.05 -2.32 -14.85
CA PHE A 65 -16.10 -1.22 -14.68
C PHE A 65 -14.66 -1.76 -14.79
N PRO A 66 -14.11 -1.84 -16.01
CA PRO A 66 -12.77 -2.39 -16.26
C PRO A 66 -11.65 -1.69 -15.46
N GLU A 67 -11.82 -0.42 -15.11
CA GLU A 67 -10.88 0.36 -14.30
C GLU A 67 -10.79 -0.13 -12.83
N ALA A 68 -11.63 -1.08 -12.39
CA ALA A 68 -11.51 -1.72 -11.09
C ALA A 68 -10.17 -2.47 -10.91
N GLU A 69 -9.64 -3.07 -11.97
CA GLU A 69 -8.39 -3.83 -11.92
C GLU A 69 -7.16 -2.93 -11.64
N PRO A 70 -6.95 -1.81 -12.36
CA PRO A 70 -5.95 -0.81 -11.98
C PRO A 70 -6.10 -0.26 -10.57
N LEU A 71 -7.33 -0.09 -10.08
CA LEU A 71 -7.57 0.36 -8.69
C LEU A 71 -7.07 -0.65 -7.67
N LEU A 72 -7.30 -1.95 -7.90
CA LEU A 72 -6.80 -3.00 -7.02
C LEU A 72 -5.27 -3.12 -7.09
N ARG A 73 -4.70 -3.01 -8.30
CA ARG A 73 -3.24 -2.98 -8.49
C ARG A 73 -2.61 -1.85 -7.67
N GLU A 74 -3.16 -0.65 -7.76
CA GLU A 74 -2.69 0.51 -7.01
C GLU A 74 -2.77 0.29 -5.49
N GLU A 75 -3.89 -0.25 -4.99
CA GLU A 75 -4.01 -0.59 -3.57
C GLU A 75 -2.98 -1.64 -3.14
N CYS A 76 -2.68 -2.64 -3.99
CA CYS A 76 -1.63 -3.62 -3.70
C CYS A 76 -0.25 -2.95 -3.61
N LEU A 77 0.14 -2.16 -4.61
CA LEU A 77 1.44 -1.46 -4.63
C LEU A 77 1.60 -0.51 -3.45
N ALA A 78 0.54 0.23 -3.10
CA ALA A 78 0.57 1.17 -1.98
C ALA A 78 0.80 0.51 -0.61
N HIS A 79 0.58 -0.81 -0.50
CA HIS A 79 0.72 -1.55 0.76
C HIS A 79 1.87 -2.58 0.74
N VAL A 80 2.63 -2.70 -0.35
CA VAL A 80 3.87 -3.49 -0.32
C VAL A 80 4.87 -2.79 0.59
N ASP A 81 5.28 -3.48 1.64
CA ASP A 81 6.25 -3.00 2.62
C ASP A 81 7.40 -4.02 2.71
N PRO A 82 8.64 -3.66 2.34
CA PRO A 82 9.75 -4.61 2.30
C PRO A 82 10.14 -5.16 3.69
N GLU A 83 9.71 -4.50 4.78
CA GLU A 83 9.95 -4.93 6.16
C GLU A 83 8.79 -5.74 6.75
N ALA A 84 7.68 -5.90 6.01
CA ALA A 84 6.51 -6.66 6.43
C ALA A 84 6.32 -7.96 5.63
N ASP A 85 5.35 -8.76 6.05
CA ASP A 85 4.92 -9.94 5.31
C ASP A 85 3.99 -9.53 4.16
N ASN A 86 4.50 -9.63 2.93
CA ASN A 86 3.77 -9.31 1.70
C ASN A 86 3.04 -10.50 1.07
N GLN A 87 3.06 -11.69 1.68
CA GLN A 87 2.54 -12.93 1.07
C GLN A 87 1.08 -12.80 0.58
N LYS A 88 0.20 -12.20 1.39
CA LYS A 88 -1.20 -11.97 1.00
C LYS A 88 -1.30 -11.01 -0.20
N ILE A 89 -0.52 -9.94 -0.21
CA ILE A 89 -0.54 -8.96 -1.31
C ILE A 89 -0.08 -9.64 -2.61
N PHE A 90 0.99 -10.43 -2.55
CA PHE A 90 1.49 -11.18 -3.71
C PHE A 90 0.52 -12.26 -4.18
N GLN A 91 -0.12 -12.99 -3.26
CA GLN A 91 -1.19 -13.93 -3.60
C GLN A 91 -2.36 -13.23 -4.32
N MET A 92 -2.72 -12.02 -3.90
CA MET A 92 -3.75 -11.23 -4.57
C MET A 92 -3.32 -10.79 -5.98
N MET A 93 -2.09 -10.31 -6.13
CA MET A 93 -1.53 -9.95 -7.44
C MET A 93 -1.56 -11.14 -8.41
N ASP A 94 -1.19 -12.33 -7.95
CA ASP A 94 -1.19 -13.54 -8.78
C ASP A 94 -2.62 -14.03 -9.09
N GLU A 95 -3.39 -14.36 -8.06
CA GLU A 95 -4.65 -15.12 -8.25
C GLU A 95 -5.81 -14.27 -8.79
N VAL A 96 -5.79 -12.95 -8.51
CA VAL A 96 -6.88 -12.02 -8.87
C VAL A 96 -6.52 -11.16 -10.06
N LEU A 97 -5.29 -10.60 -10.09
CA LEU A 97 -4.83 -9.73 -11.16
C LEU A 97 -4.06 -10.48 -12.26
N GLY A 98 -3.62 -11.71 -12.03
CA GLY A 98 -2.79 -12.46 -12.98
C GLY A 98 -1.41 -11.83 -13.20
N ILE A 99 -0.93 -11.07 -12.23
CA ILE A 99 0.37 -10.38 -12.28
C ILE A 99 1.42 -11.30 -11.64
N ASP A 100 2.48 -11.59 -12.39
CA ASP A 100 3.65 -12.26 -11.84
C ASP A 100 4.28 -11.40 -10.73
N TYR A 101 4.24 -11.92 -9.50
CA TYR A 101 4.77 -11.22 -8.33
C TYR A 101 6.28 -11.44 -8.15
N ALA A 102 6.92 -12.33 -8.92
CA ALA A 102 8.35 -12.66 -8.75
C ALA A 102 9.28 -11.43 -8.82
N PRO A 103 9.07 -10.44 -9.72
CA PRO A 103 9.87 -9.21 -9.72
C PRO A 103 9.72 -8.37 -8.44
N PHE A 104 8.52 -8.37 -7.84
CA PHE A 104 8.25 -7.66 -6.59
C PHE A 104 8.89 -8.37 -5.40
N GLN A 105 8.81 -9.71 -5.37
CA GLN A 105 9.50 -10.52 -4.36
C GLN A 105 11.02 -10.32 -4.43
N LEU A 106 11.60 -10.34 -5.63
CA LEU A 106 13.03 -10.08 -5.81
C LEU A 106 13.44 -8.70 -5.27
N LEU A 107 12.61 -7.68 -5.50
CA LEU A 107 12.86 -6.34 -4.98
C LEU A 107 12.85 -6.29 -3.44
N VAL A 108 11.94 -7.04 -2.81
CA VAL A 108 11.90 -7.19 -1.34
C VAL A 108 13.14 -7.94 -0.84
N ASP A 109 13.56 -9.00 -1.53
CA ASP A 109 14.73 -9.78 -1.18
C ASP A 109 16.02 -8.96 -1.30
N ASP A 110 16.16 -8.16 -2.37
CA ASP A 110 17.27 -7.24 -2.57
C ASP A 110 17.36 -6.21 -1.43
N PHE A 111 16.23 -5.61 -1.05
CA PHE A 111 16.17 -4.69 0.09
C PHE A 111 16.61 -5.36 1.39
N ASN A 112 16.13 -6.57 1.66
CA ASN A 112 16.45 -7.31 2.87
C ASN A 112 17.93 -7.69 2.93
N ASN A 113 18.50 -8.12 1.80
CA ASN A 113 19.91 -8.45 1.69
C ASN A 113 20.81 -7.23 1.88
N GLU A 114 20.47 -6.10 1.26
CA GLU A 114 21.21 -4.84 1.41
C GLU A 114 21.16 -4.35 2.86
N THR A 115 19.96 -4.36 3.47
CA THR A 115 19.74 -3.95 4.85
C THR A 115 20.51 -4.84 5.83
N LEU A 116 20.50 -6.16 5.63
CA LEU A 116 21.24 -7.10 6.47
C LEU A 116 22.75 -6.85 6.38
N ARG A 117 23.29 -6.67 5.16
CA ARG A 117 24.72 -6.40 4.95
C ARG A 117 25.14 -5.13 5.68
N HIS A 118 24.42 -4.02 5.49
CA HIS A 118 24.72 -2.76 6.15
C HIS A 118 24.58 -2.85 7.67
N ARG A 119 23.59 -3.60 8.18
CA ARG A 119 23.42 -3.84 9.62
C ARG A 119 24.63 -4.55 10.21
N THR A 120 25.16 -5.57 9.53
CA THR A 120 26.34 -6.32 9.99
C THR A 120 27.59 -5.44 10.01
N GLU A 121 27.79 -4.60 8.98
CA GLU A 121 28.91 -3.66 8.91
C GLU A 121 28.84 -2.61 10.03
N GLU A 122 27.68 -1.99 10.23
CA GLU A 122 27.46 -1.01 11.30
C GLU A 122 27.61 -1.63 12.70
N ALA A 123 27.13 -2.85 12.90
CA ALA A 123 27.32 -3.58 14.17
C ALA A 123 28.80 -3.81 14.46
N ARG A 124 29.59 -4.18 13.45
CA ARG A 124 31.03 -4.39 13.59
C ARG A 124 31.74 -3.08 13.93
N ASN A 125 31.45 -2.00 13.21
CA ASN A 125 32.02 -0.68 13.49
C ASN A 125 31.70 -0.21 14.91
N ALA A 126 30.46 -0.43 15.38
CA ALA A 126 30.05 -0.09 16.74
C ALA A 126 30.79 -0.91 17.80
N LEU A 127 31.01 -2.22 17.56
CA LEU A 127 31.80 -3.07 18.44
C LEU A 127 33.26 -2.62 18.52
N ASP A 128 33.87 -2.24 17.40
CA ASP A 128 35.25 -1.74 17.36
C ASP A 128 35.41 -0.44 18.18
N ILE A 129 34.43 0.47 18.08
CA ILE A 129 34.39 1.70 18.90
C ILE A 129 34.28 1.37 20.39
N LEU A 130 33.38 0.46 20.77
CA LEU A 130 33.20 0.03 22.16
C LEU A 130 34.48 -0.62 22.70
N HIS A 131 35.15 -1.44 21.89
CA HIS A 131 36.41 -2.07 22.26
C HIS A 131 37.50 -1.03 22.56
N VAL A 132 37.63 0.02 21.75
CA VAL A 132 38.56 1.14 22.00
C VAL A 132 38.21 1.88 23.31
N GLN A 133 36.93 1.92 23.69
CA GLN A 133 36.47 2.48 24.97
C GLN A 133 36.65 1.51 26.16
N GLY A 134 37.27 0.35 25.95
CA GLY A 134 37.49 -0.68 26.97
C GLY A 134 36.28 -1.56 27.25
N ILE A 135 35.20 -1.41 26.48
CA ILE A 135 33.99 -2.23 26.59
C ILE A 135 34.15 -3.41 25.65
N SER A 136 34.33 -4.61 26.20
CA SER A 136 34.55 -5.83 25.44
C SER A 136 33.84 -7.02 26.08
N GLY A 137 33.58 -8.06 25.29
CA GLY A 137 32.94 -9.30 25.74
C GLY A 137 31.93 -9.83 24.74
N THR A 138 31.73 -11.16 24.74
CA THR A 138 30.83 -11.86 23.81
C THR A 138 29.35 -11.52 24.00
N SER A 139 29.00 -10.91 25.14
CA SER A 139 27.62 -10.49 25.45
C SER A 139 27.33 -9.04 25.06
N VAL A 140 28.32 -8.29 24.57
CA VAL A 140 28.14 -6.90 24.16
C VAL A 140 27.40 -6.88 22.82
N THR A 141 26.19 -6.31 22.81
CA THR A 141 25.38 -6.16 21.59
C THR A 141 25.12 -4.66 21.36
N PRO A 142 25.64 -4.05 20.28
CA PRO A 142 25.41 -2.65 19.99
C PRO A 142 23.95 -2.40 19.59
N ASN A 143 23.36 -1.34 20.13
CA ASN A 143 22.00 -0.93 19.78
C ASN A 143 22.02 0.01 18.56
N LEU A 144 21.90 -0.55 17.36
CA LEU A 144 21.88 0.21 16.11
C LEU A 144 20.65 1.10 15.94
N ASN A 145 19.55 0.83 16.64
CA ASN A 145 18.34 1.66 16.56
C ASN A 145 18.55 3.08 17.10
N LEU A 146 19.63 3.30 17.86
CA LEU A 146 20.03 4.63 18.34
C LEU A 146 21.03 5.31 17.39
N SER A 147 21.58 4.61 16.40
CA SER A 147 22.54 5.17 15.44
C SER A 147 21.80 6.09 14.44
N PRO A 148 22.18 7.38 14.34
CA PRO A 148 21.65 8.27 13.33
C PRO A 148 22.02 7.83 11.91
N ALA A 149 23.22 7.26 11.73
CA ALA A 149 23.69 6.75 10.43
C ALA A 149 22.82 5.59 9.94
N TRP A 150 22.47 4.66 10.85
CA TRP A 150 21.58 3.54 10.55
C TRP A 150 20.19 4.02 10.13
N LYS A 151 19.61 4.98 10.85
CA LYS A 151 18.31 5.56 10.49
C LYS A 151 18.33 6.22 9.11
N ALA A 152 19.36 7.04 8.85
CA ALA A 152 19.50 7.72 7.56
C ALA A 152 19.66 6.74 6.40
N PHE A 153 20.40 5.64 6.60
CA PHE A 153 20.51 4.56 5.62
C PHE A 153 19.15 3.90 5.35
N LEU A 154 18.43 3.50 6.40
CA LEU A 154 17.11 2.85 6.25
C LEU A 154 16.11 3.75 5.52
N ASP A 155 16.04 5.03 5.87
CA ASP A 155 15.13 5.97 5.20
C ASP A 155 15.47 6.13 3.72
N ASN A 156 16.76 6.14 3.37
CA ASN A 156 17.19 6.16 1.98
C ASN A 156 16.83 4.86 1.24
N ALA A 157 17.12 3.70 1.84
CA ALA A 157 16.81 2.39 1.28
C ALA A 157 15.31 2.23 1.02
N ARG A 158 14.45 2.67 1.96
CA ARG A 158 13.00 2.69 1.81
C ARG A 158 12.56 3.57 0.63
N GLY A 159 13.15 4.77 0.50
CA GLY A 159 12.86 5.66 -0.62
C GLY A 159 13.25 5.07 -1.97
N GLN A 160 14.39 4.39 -2.05
CA GLN A 160 14.81 3.68 -3.26
C GLN A 160 13.90 2.50 -3.59
N PHE A 161 13.52 1.71 -2.58
CA PHE A 161 12.57 0.59 -2.74
C PHE A 161 11.26 1.09 -3.33
N GLN A 162 10.64 2.10 -2.71
CA GLN A 162 9.38 2.69 -3.18
C GLN A 162 9.50 3.20 -4.62
N SER A 163 10.60 3.87 -4.96
CA SER A 163 10.82 4.35 -6.34
C SER A 163 10.92 3.19 -7.35
N LYS A 164 11.62 2.11 -6.98
CA LYS A 164 11.75 0.92 -7.84
C LYS A 164 10.44 0.16 -7.96
N LEU A 165 9.64 0.11 -6.90
CA LEU A 165 8.37 -0.62 -6.84
C LEU A 165 7.40 -0.19 -7.95
N TYR A 166 7.24 1.11 -8.18
CA TYR A 166 6.38 1.64 -9.24
C TYR A 166 6.99 1.56 -10.65
N LEU A 167 8.27 1.17 -10.77
CA LEU A 167 8.93 0.94 -12.06
C LEU A 167 8.82 -0.52 -12.54
N VAL A 168 8.45 -1.44 -11.64
CA VAL A 168 8.18 -2.84 -11.97
C VAL A 168 6.92 -2.91 -12.84
N ARG A 169 7.04 -3.53 -14.02
CA ARG A 169 5.96 -3.59 -15.02
C ARG A 169 5.12 -4.84 -14.88
#